data_AF-A0A434D219-F1
#
_entry.id   AF-A0A434D219-F1
#
_cell.length_a   1.000
_cell.length_b   1.000
_cell.length_c   1.000
_cell.angle_alpha   90.00
_cell.angle_beta   90.00
_cell.angle_gamma   90.00
#
_symmetry.space_group_name_H-M   'P 1'
#
loop_
_entity.id
_entity.type
_entity.pdbx_description
1 polymer ?
#
loop_
_entity_poly.entity_id
_entity_poly.type
_entity_poly.pdbx_seq_one_letter_code
_entity_poly.pdbx_strand_id
1 'polypeptide(L)' 'MEAEVTELRGQTGQESIFHGAIVIGAGAAGLAAAHALKKAGVPTLVLEKERRLAEPWYRRHERLHLNSHRDLST' A
#
# COMPACT_ATOMS: atom_id res chain seq x y z
N MET A 1 2.10 2.63 25.07
CA MET A 1 3.11 3.56 24.54
C MET A 1 2.66 3.93 23.15
N GLU A 2 1.80 4.94 23.07
CA GLU A 2 1.20 5.41 21.82
C GLU A 2 2.30 6.05 20.99
N ALA A 3 2.55 5.49 19.80
CA ALA A 3 3.44 6.15 18.87
C ALA A 3 2.75 7.42 18.41
N GLU A 4 3.35 8.57 18.71
CA GLU A 4 3.01 9.85 18.10
C GLU A 4 2.84 9.63 16.60
N VAL A 5 1.60 9.74 16.13
CA VAL A 5 1.34 9.93 14.70
C VAL A 5 1.86 11.33 14.41
N THR A 6 3.12 11.42 13.99
CA THR A 6 3.69 12.66 13.46
C THR A 6 2.75 13.10 12.34
N GLU A 7 1.96 14.14 12.60
CA GLU A 7 1.18 14.79 11.56
C GLU A 7 2.17 15.16 10.45
N LEU A 8 2.08 14.48 9.31
CA LEU A 8 2.71 14.92 8.08
C LEU A 8 1.98 16.19 7.65
N ARG A 9 2.27 17.30 8.33
CA ARG A 9 1.93 18.64 7.87
C ARG A 9 2.77 18.84 6.62
N GLY A 10 2.20 18.46 5.47
CA GLY A 10 2.76 18.85 4.19
C GLY A 10 3.01 20.35 4.25
N GLN A 11 4.22 20.77 3.89
CA GLN A 11 4.51 22.18 3.68
C GLN A 11 3.57 22.62 2.55
N THR A 12 2.42 23.20 2.91
CA THR A 12 1.23 23.37 2.05
C THR A 12 1.39 24.41 0.93
N GLY A 13 2.62 24.70 0.50
CA GLY A 13 2.93 25.71 -0.51
C GLY A 13 4.04 25.36 -1.49
N GLN A 14 4.59 24.14 -1.48
CA GLN A 14 5.57 23.69 -2.47
C GLN A 14 4.99 22.50 -3.23
N GLU A 15 4.70 22.69 -4.52
CA GLU A 15 4.29 21.60 -5.39
C GLU A 15 5.44 20.58 -5.51
N SER A 16 5.19 19.35 -5.07
CA SER A 16 6.14 18.25 -5.25
C SER A 16 5.74 17.43 -6.48
N ILE A 17 6.55 17.48 -7.55
CA ILE A 17 6.33 16.69 -8.75
C ILE A 17 7.10 15.37 -8.63
N PHE A 18 6.37 14.25 -8.63
CA PHE A 18 6.95 12.93 -8.77
C PHE A 18 6.89 12.48 -10.23
N HIS A 19 8.06 12.33 -10.85
CA HIS A 19 8.18 11.84 -12.23
C HIS A 19 8.11 10.31 -12.24
N GLY A 20 6.90 9.77 -12.18
CA GLY A 20 6.63 8.34 -12.12
C GLY A 20 5.16 8.04 -11.82
N ALA A 21 4.90 6.87 -11.26
CA ALA A 21 3.56 6.46 -10.82
C ALA A 21 3.44 6.49 -9.30
N ILE A 22 2.34 7.06 -8.79
CA ILE A 22 1.97 6.95 -7.37
C ILE A 22 0.85 5.93 -7.25
N VAL A 23 1.08 4.89 -6.46
CA VAL A 23 0.09 3.87 -6.12
C VAL A 23 -0.46 4.16 -4.73
N ILE A 24 -1.77 4.34 -4.64
CA ILE A 24 -2.46 4.61 -3.38
C ILE A 24 -3.03 3.29 -2.84
N GLY A 25 -2.58 2.92 -1.64
CA GLY A 25 -2.90 1.67 -0.94
C GLY A 25 -1.86 0.57 -1.16
N ALA A 26 -1.46 -0.09 -0.07
CA ALA A 26 -0.55 -1.23 -0.04
C ALA A 26 -1.26 -2.52 0.40
N GLY A 27 -2.49 -2.70 -0.08
CA GLY A 27 -3.16 -4.01 -0.13
C GLY A 27 -2.66 -4.87 -1.31
N ALA A 28 -3.28 -6.03 -1.51
CA ALA A 28 -2.89 -6.97 -2.57
C ALA A 28 -2.85 -6.33 -3.97
N ALA A 29 -3.90 -5.59 -4.33
CA ALA A 29 -3.98 -4.91 -5.63
C ALA A 29 -2.91 -3.83 -5.81
N GLY A 30 -2.68 -3.00 -4.80
CA GLY A 30 -1.68 -1.94 -4.86
C GLY A 30 -0.25 -2.48 -4.95
N LEU A 31 0.07 -3.53 -4.18
CA LEU A 31 1.38 -4.17 -4.26
C LEU A 31 1.59 -4.89 -5.61
N ALA A 32 0.55 -5.54 -6.14
CA ALA A 32 0.62 -6.15 -7.47
C ALA A 32 0.85 -5.09 -8.57
N ALA A 33 0.12 -3.98 -8.53
CA ALA A 33 0.30 -2.87 -9.45
C ALA A 33 1.70 -2.24 -9.34
N ALA A 34 2.17 -1.98 -8.12
CA ALA A 34 3.49 -1.42 -7.88
C ALA A 34 4.61 -2.34 -8.39
N HIS A 35 4.46 -3.66 -8.21
CA HIS A 35 5.38 -4.65 -8.76
C HIS A 35 5.40 -4.67 -10.29
N ALA A 36 4.23 -4.60 -10.93
CA ALA A 36 4.13 -4.54 -12.38
C ALA A 36 4.79 -3.26 -12.94
N LEU A 37 4.53 -2.10 -12.33
CA LEU A 37 5.16 -0.82 -12.69
C LEU A 37 6.68 -0.86 -12.53
N LYS A 38 7.17 -1.39 -11.41
CA LYS A 38 8.60 -1.59 -11.17
C LYS A 38 9.24 -2.49 -12.23
N LYS A 39 8.58 -3.60 -12.60
CA LYS A 39 9.05 -4.49 -13.68
C LYS A 39 9.08 -3.80 -15.05
N ALA A 40 8.17 -2.86 -15.30
CA ALA A 40 8.14 -2.05 -16.52
C ALA A 40 9.16 -0.88 -16.52
N GLY A 41 9.96 -0.73 -15.47
CA GLY A 41 10.95 0.34 -15.35
C GLY A 41 10.37 1.70 -14.95
N VAL A 42 9.12 1.75 -14.47
CA VAL A 42 8.47 2.98 -14.05
C VAL A 42 8.86 3.29 -12.59
N PRO A 43 9.44 4.47 -12.28
CA PRO A 43 9.64 4.91 -10.90
C PRO A 43 8.29 4.90 -10.17
N THR A 44 8.21 4.18 -9.06
CA THR A 44 6.93 3.93 -8.38
C THR A 44 7.03 4.28 -6.91
N LEU A 45 6.10 5.10 -6.43
CA LEU A 45 5.90 5.44 -5.02
C LEU A 45 4.60 4.81 -4.53
N VAL A 46 4.63 4.13 -3.38
CA VAL A 46 3.42 3.55 -2.76
C VAL A 46 3.10 4.30 -1.48
N LEU A 47 1.86 4.74 -1.33
CA LEU A 47 1.36 5.40 -0.13
C LEU A 47 0.31 4.53 0.55
N GLU A 48 0.55 4.15 1.80
CA GLU A 48 -0.38 3.39 2.63
C GLU A 48 -0.79 4.24 3.84
N LYS A 49 -2.08 4.26 4.14
CA LYS A 49 -2.65 4.98 5.28
C LYS A 49 -2.27 4.31 6.59
N GLU A 50 -2.28 2.98 6.59
CA GLU A 50 -2.05 2.15 7.77
C GLU A 50 -0.56 1.95 8.06
N ARG A 51 -0.20 1.67 9.30
CA ARG A 51 1.21 1.47 9.70
C ARG A 51 1.81 0.18 9.17
N ARG A 52 0.97 -0.75 8.70
CA ARG A 52 1.36 -2.08 8.22
C ARG A 52 0.71 -2.33 6.87
N LEU A 53 1.46 -3.00 5.99
CA LEU A 53 0.93 -3.48 4.72
C LEU A 53 -0.25 -4.41 4.95
N ALA A 54 -1.26 -4.33 4.08
CA ALA A 54 -2.40 -5.22 4.11
C ALA A 54 -3.14 -5.27 5.48
N GLU A 55 -3.12 -4.19 6.27
CA GLU A 55 -3.76 -4.09 7.59
C GLU A 55 -5.22 -4.61 7.65
N PRO A 56 -6.09 -4.43 6.63
CA PRO A 56 -7.43 -5.04 6.63
C PRO A 56 -7.45 -6.56 6.81
N TRP A 57 -6.42 -7.28 6.34
CA TRP A 57 -6.30 -8.73 6.54
C TRP A 57 -5.89 -9.12 7.95
N TYR A 58 -5.23 -8.22 8.68
CA TYR A 58 -4.91 -8.42 10.09
C TYR A 58 -6.11 -8.10 10.99
N ARG A 59 -6.91 -7.11 10.62
CA ARG A 59 -8.17 -6.76 11.31
C ARG A 59 -9.38 -7.59 10.86
N ARG A 60 -9.18 -8.63 10.03
CA ARG A 60 -10.28 -9.49 9.58
C ARG A 60 -10.93 -10.20 10.77
N HIS A 61 -12.22 -10.51 10.66
CA HIS A 61 -12.89 -11.32 11.67
C HIS A 61 -12.25 -12.70 11.77
N GLU A 62 -12.24 -13.29 12.97
CA GLU A 62 -11.51 -14.53 13.27
C GLU A 62 -11.85 -15.69 12.33
N ARG A 63 -13.13 -15.77 11.93
CA ARG A 63 -13.63 -16.83 11.04
C ARG A 63 -13.33 -16.61 9.55
N LEU A 64 -12.68 -15.51 9.15
CA LEU A 64 -12.44 -15.24 7.73
C LEU A 64 -11.27 -16.09 7.24
N HIS A 65 -11.59 -16.95 6.27
CA HIS A 65 -10.65 -17.78 5.53
C HIS A 65 -10.75 -17.45 4.05
N LEU A 66 -9.66 -17.63 3.32
CA LEU A 66 -9.68 -17.54 1.86
C LEU A 66 -10.53 -18.69 1.31
N ASN A 67 -11.32 -18.40 0.28
CA ASN A 67 -12.15 -19.37 -0.42
C ASN A 67 -11.43 -20.00 -1.63
N SER A 68 -10.20 -19.59 -1.91
CA SER A 68 -9.33 -20.17 -2.93
C SER A 68 -8.21 -21.00 -2.30
N HIS A 69 -7.82 -22.09 -2.97
CA HIS A 69 -6.61 -22.81 -2.62
C HIS A 69 -5.38 -21.94 -2.93
N ARG A 70 -4.34 -22.04 -2.09
CA ARG A 70 -3.11 -21.26 -2.26
C ARG A 70 -2.47 -21.51 -3.62
N ASP A 71 -2.42 -22.77 -4.05
CA ASP A 71 -1.81 -23.17 -5.32
C ASP A 71 -2.56 -22.65 -6.56
N LEU A 72 -3.80 -22.18 -6.37
CA LEU A 72 -4.62 -21.58 -7.43
C LEU A 72 -4.61 -20.05 -7.39
N SER A 73 -3.89 -19.45 -6.45
CA SER A 73 -3.76 -17.99 -6.30
C SER A 73 -2.37 -17.55 -6.76
N THR A 74 -2.25 -17.29 -8.06
CA THR A 74 -1.03 -16.78 -8.73
C THR A 74 -0.97 -15.26 -8.79
#